data_AF-A0A7L4RJ33-F1
#
_entry.id   AF-A0A7L4RJ33-F1
#
_cell.length_a   1.000
_cell.length_b   1.000
_cell.length_c   1.000
_cell.angle_alpha   90.00
_cell.angle_beta   90.00
_cell.angle_gamma   90.00
#
_symmetry.space_group_name_H-M   'P 1'
#
loop_
_entity.id
_entity.type
_entity.pdbx_description
1 polymer ?
#
loop_
_entity_poly.entity_id
_entity_poly.type
_entity_poly.pdbx_seq_one_letter_code
_entity_poly.pdbx_strand_id
1 'polypeptide(L)'
;MELAVKDIAELVELDRKRIELELKRSYLQLNKNDEDSVNALSKSLAEVNSSIKDRASKIEKVGINFCLVCQEKISDINSKLSTFSISDQVDALTAKEGEVYELLKERGTLLKKNFEERENLAKLLILISQVTAADTKYRLTEVVKRGGVRETIILEGCGSAITGKLAALFGRTGIAASVSKDGKLLTGHATETTEIPFVIANKKVWVAAGSAHRLTDNLSNIDKLSPQLQWKNAQRQIMVFSETEEAEFVDLQRKYLELLREQDEILKEFKEEEKLAIKVS
;
A
#
# COMPACT_ATOMS: atom_id res chain seq x y z
N MET A 1 23.24 -6.74 -0.40
CA MET A 1 22.31 -5.58 -0.29
C MET A 1 20.92 -6.12 0.01
N GLU A 2 20.19 -5.58 0.97
CA GLU A 2 18.82 -6.02 1.30
C GLU A 2 17.85 -4.89 0.93
N LEU A 3 16.75 -5.24 0.26
CA LEU A 3 15.71 -4.30 -0.15
C LEU A 3 14.37 -4.76 0.42
N ALA A 4 13.75 -3.92 1.24
CA ALA A 4 12.53 -4.22 1.97
C ALA A 4 11.29 -3.58 1.31
N VAL A 5 10.10 -3.98 1.77
CA VAL A 5 8.80 -3.39 1.35
C VAL A 5 8.84 -1.86 1.38
N LYS A 6 9.43 -1.28 2.44
CA LYS A 6 9.52 0.17 2.64
C LYS A 6 10.27 0.87 1.50
N ASP A 7 11.35 0.28 0.98
CA ASP A 7 12.15 0.92 -0.08
C ASP A 7 11.37 1.11 -1.38
N ILE A 8 10.52 0.15 -1.72
CA ILE A 8 9.66 0.19 -2.90
C ILE A 8 8.44 1.09 -2.66
N ALA A 9 7.84 1.01 -1.46
CA ALA A 9 6.73 1.88 -1.08
C ALA A 9 7.14 3.36 -1.13
N GLU A 10 8.34 3.69 -0.64
CA GLU A 10 8.92 5.04 -0.72
C GLU A 10 9.09 5.54 -2.16
N LEU A 11 9.36 4.64 -3.13
CA LEU A 11 9.41 5.04 -4.53
C LEU A 11 8.04 5.50 -5.05
N VAL A 12 6.96 4.81 -4.66
CA VAL A 12 5.58 5.23 -4.98
C VAL A 12 5.24 6.57 -4.33
N GLU A 13 5.68 6.80 -3.08
CA GLU A 13 5.49 8.08 -2.40
C GLU A 13 6.22 9.23 -3.10
N LEU A 14 7.47 8.99 -3.53
CA LEU A 14 8.27 9.98 -4.26
C LEU A 14 7.67 10.30 -5.63
N ASP A 15 7.18 9.30 -6.37
CA ASP A 15 6.51 9.52 -7.65
C ASP A 15 5.25 10.39 -7.48
N ARG A 16 4.44 10.15 -6.44
CA ARG A 16 3.30 11.02 -6.11
C ARG A 16 3.76 12.44 -5.78
N LYS A 17 4.81 12.58 -4.95
CA LYS A 17 5.36 13.89 -4.57
C LYS A 17 5.88 14.65 -5.79
N ARG A 18 6.52 13.98 -6.74
CA ARG A 18 6.97 14.59 -8.01
C ARG A 18 5.77 15.18 -8.76
N ILE A 19 4.73 14.39 -8.98
CA ILE A 19 3.52 14.83 -9.71
C ILE A 19 2.85 16.03 -9.03
N GLU A 20 2.75 16.01 -7.70
CA GLU A 20 2.18 17.13 -6.93
C GLU A 20 3.01 18.41 -7.07
N LEU A 21 4.35 18.30 -6.97
CA LEU A 21 5.25 19.44 -7.12
C LEU A 21 5.24 20.00 -8.56
N GLU A 22 5.17 19.13 -9.57
CA GLU A 22 5.04 19.52 -10.98
C GLU A 22 3.77 20.34 -11.18
N LEU A 23 2.62 19.85 -10.68
CA LEU A 23 1.35 20.55 -10.77
C LEU A 23 1.39 21.91 -10.07
N LYS A 24 1.92 21.97 -8.84
CA LYS A 24 2.06 23.23 -8.09
C LYS A 24 2.94 24.24 -8.82
N ARG A 25 4.07 23.78 -9.39
CA ARG A 25 4.97 24.63 -10.16
C ARG A 25 4.26 25.20 -11.39
N SER A 26 3.59 24.35 -12.17
CA SER A 26 2.83 24.76 -13.35
C SER A 26 1.74 25.77 -13.02
N TYR A 27 1.01 25.56 -11.92
CA TYR A 27 -0.01 26.51 -11.47
C TYR A 27 0.56 27.89 -11.11
N LEU A 28 1.68 27.94 -10.38
CA LEU A 28 2.31 29.21 -9.99
C LEU A 28 2.88 29.98 -11.19
N GLN A 29 3.47 29.26 -12.15
CA GLN A 29 3.96 29.83 -13.40
C GLN A 29 2.85 30.48 -14.23
N LEU A 30 1.63 29.94 -14.20
CA LEU A 30 0.50 30.48 -14.97
C LEU A 30 -0.24 31.61 -14.24
N ASN A 31 -0.43 31.50 -12.92
CA ASN A 31 -1.41 32.33 -12.21
C ASN A 31 -0.83 33.37 -11.25
N LYS A 32 0.43 33.22 -10.81
CA LYS A 32 0.99 34.07 -9.75
C LYS A 32 2.29 34.78 -10.10
N ASN A 33 2.98 34.38 -11.18
CA ASN A 33 4.30 34.91 -11.56
C ASN A 33 5.27 35.07 -10.37
N ASP A 34 5.20 34.13 -9.43
CA ASP A 34 6.04 34.12 -8.22
C ASP A 34 7.32 33.34 -8.51
N GLU A 35 8.33 34.04 -9.04
CA GLU A 35 9.61 33.46 -9.45
C GLU A 35 10.33 32.75 -8.30
N ASP A 36 10.31 33.31 -7.09
CA ASP A 36 10.96 32.72 -5.92
C ASP A 36 10.34 31.38 -5.55
N SER A 37 9.00 31.32 -5.50
CA SER A 37 8.29 30.07 -5.23
C SER A 37 8.49 29.03 -6.34
N VAL A 38 8.51 29.46 -7.61
CA VAL A 38 8.77 28.57 -8.76
C VAL A 38 10.19 28.00 -8.71
N ASN A 39 11.17 28.81 -8.34
CA ASN A 39 12.56 28.39 -8.16
C ASN A 39 12.71 27.39 -6.99
N ALA A 40 12.06 27.66 -5.85
CA ALA A 40 12.05 26.76 -4.70
C ALA A 40 11.42 25.39 -5.03
N LEU A 41 10.31 25.38 -5.77
CA LEU A 41 9.67 24.14 -6.25
C LEU A 41 10.55 23.40 -7.26
N SER A 42 11.25 24.12 -8.14
CA SER A 42 12.15 23.51 -9.13
C SER A 42 13.35 22.83 -8.46
N LYS A 43 13.92 23.43 -7.41
CA LYS A 43 14.96 22.80 -6.58
C LYS A 43 14.43 21.54 -5.89
N SER A 44 13.25 21.63 -5.28
CA SER A 44 12.59 20.48 -4.62
C SER A 44 12.31 19.33 -5.61
N LEU A 45 11.89 19.65 -6.83
CA LEU A 45 11.69 18.68 -7.91
C LEU A 45 12.99 17.99 -8.30
N ALA A 46 14.10 18.72 -8.40
CA ALA A 46 15.41 18.14 -8.71
C ALA A 46 15.85 17.13 -7.62
N GLU A 47 15.68 17.48 -6.34
CA GLU A 47 15.98 16.59 -5.20
C GLU A 47 15.13 15.32 -5.21
N VAL A 48 13.82 15.47 -5.47
CA VAL A 48 12.89 14.32 -5.60
C VAL A 48 13.28 13.44 -6.79
N ASN A 49 13.59 14.02 -7.95
CA ASN A 49 14.00 13.27 -9.14
C ASN A 49 15.32 12.50 -8.92
N SER A 50 16.29 13.10 -8.22
CA SER A 50 17.51 12.40 -7.83
C SER A 50 17.19 11.20 -6.93
N SER A 51 16.34 11.39 -5.92
CA SER A 51 15.94 10.34 -4.99
C SER A 51 15.19 9.19 -5.69
N ILE A 52 14.31 9.50 -6.64
CA ILE A 52 13.62 8.53 -7.49
C ILE A 52 14.63 7.71 -8.28
N LYS A 53 15.57 8.38 -8.98
CA LYS A 53 16.59 7.72 -9.79
C LYS A 53 17.46 6.78 -8.96
N ASP A 54 17.93 7.25 -7.81
CA ASP A 54 18.77 6.46 -6.91
C ASP A 54 18.04 5.20 -6.42
N ARG A 55 16.77 5.32 -6.03
CA ARG A 55 15.95 4.19 -5.58
C ARG A 55 15.58 3.23 -6.69
N ALA A 56 15.14 3.75 -7.84
CA ALA A 56 14.83 2.94 -9.02
C ALA A 56 16.05 2.08 -9.41
N SER A 57 17.26 2.67 -9.40
CA SER A 57 18.48 1.92 -9.70
C SER A 57 18.79 0.80 -8.69
N LYS A 58 18.49 1.00 -7.39
CA LYS A 58 18.65 -0.04 -6.36
C LYS A 58 17.64 -1.17 -6.56
N ILE A 59 16.40 -0.84 -6.88
CA ILE A 59 15.32 -1.79 -7.15
C ILE A 59 15.62 -2.61 -8.41
N GLU A 60 16.09 -1.97 -9.46
CA GLU A 60 16.48 -2.64 -10.70
C GLU A 60 17.67 -3.59 -10.50
N LYS A 61 18.69 -3.17 -9.72
CA LYS A 61 19.84 -4.01 -9.37
C LYS A 61 19.48 -5.30 -8.65
N VAL A 62 18.35 -5.34 -7.93
CA VAL A 62 17.86 -6.56 -7.27
C VAL A 62 16.90 -7.37 -8.12
N GLY A 63 16.73 -7.00 -9.40
CA GLY A 63 15.91 -7.74 -10.37
C GLY A 63 14.39 -7.57 -10.17
N ILE A 64 13.97 -6.50 -9.49
CA ILE A 64 12.56 -6.12 -9.39
C ILE A 64 12.22 -5.20 -10.56
N ASN A 65 11.20 -5.57 -11.33
CA ASN A 65 10.63 -4.70 -12.36
C ASN A 65 9.54 -3.83 -11.71
N PHE A 66 9.89 -2.59 -11.37
CA PHE A 66 8.96 -1.66 -10.74
C PHE A 66 7.85 -1.28 -11.71
N CYS A 67 6.59 -1.45 -11.28
CA CYS A 67 5.43 -1.00 -12.03
C CYS A 67 4.28 -0.62 -11.09
N LEU A 68 3.40 0.23 -11.59
CA LEU A 68 2.16 0.61 -10.90
C LEU A 68 1.00 -0.26 -11.37
N VAL A 69 -0.01 -0.41 -10.51
CA VAL A 69 -1.27 -1.02 -10.91
C VAL A 69 -1.94 -0.13 -11.95
N CYS A 70 -2.41 -0.74 -13.05
CA CYS A 70 -3.01 -0.03 -14.19
C CYS A 70 -2.04 0.98 -14.87
N GLN A 71 -0.73 0.75 -14.80
CA GLN A 71 0.27 1.61 -15.46
C GLN A 71 -0.01 1.84 -16.95
N GLU A 72 -0.49 0.84 -17.70
CA GLU A 72 -0.86 1.02 -19.12
C GLU A 72 -1.93 2.11 -19.27
N LYS A 73 -3.00 2.02 -18.47
CA LYS A 73 -4.10 2.99 -18.47
C LYS A 73 -3.65 4.39 -18.03
N ILE A 74 -2.75 4.47 -17.04
CA ILE A 74 -2.16 5.74 -16.61
C ILE A 74 -1.36 6.37 -17.76
N SER A 75 -0.56 5.58 -18.48
CA SER A 75 0.18 6.03 -19.65
C SER A 75 -0.75 6.52 -20.75
N ASP A 76 -1.82 5.79 -21.06
CA ASP A 76 -2.82 6.18 -22.06
C ASP A 76 -3.48 7.53 -21.70
N ILE A 77 -3.86 7.70 -20.44
CA ILE A 77 -4.43 8.97 -19.96
C ILE A 77 -3.40 10.11 -20.07
N ASN A 78 -2.14 9.86 -19.71
CA ASN A 78 -1.08 10.87 -19.85
C ASN A 78 -0.84 11.26 -21.31
N SER A 79 -0.87 10.31 -22.24
CA SER A 79 -0.77 10.59 -23.67
C SER A 79 -1.93 11.46 -24.15
N LYS A 80 -3.17 11.17 -23.71
CA LYS A 80 -4.34 12.03 -24.01
C LYS A 80 -4.19 13.42 -23.40
N LEU A 81 -3.76 13.52 -22.14
CA LEU A 81 -3.58 14.82 -21.47
C LEU A 81 -2.48 15.67 -22.13
N SER A 82 -1.47 15.05 -22.74
CA SER A 82 -0.37 15.77 -23.41
C SER A 82 -0.80 16.54 -24.67
N THR A 83 -1.98 16.27 -25.21
CA THR A 83 -2.53 17.03 -26.35
C THR A 83 -3.18 18.35 -25.92
N PHE A 84 -3.43 18.55 -24.62
CA PHE A 84 -4.02 19.76 -24.06
C PHE A 84 -2.94 20.67 -23.48
N SER A 85 -3.15 21.98 -23.57
CA SER A 85 -2.22 22.92 -22.94
C SER A 85 -2.30 22.83 -21.41
N ILE A 86 -1.26 23.28 -20.72
CA ILE A 86 -1.27 23.34 -19.25
C ILE A 86 -2.37 24.29 -18.77
N SER A 87 -2.67 25.36 -19.51
CA SER A 87 -3.77 26.27 -19.20
C SER A 87 -5.10 25.53 -19.20
N ASP A 88 -5.39 24.77 -20.26
CA ASP A 88 -6.64 24.00 -20.38
C ASP A 88 -6.80 23.00 -19.21
N GLN A 89 -5.71 22.37 -18.80
CA GLN A 89 -5.71 21.45 -17.66
C GLN A 89 -6.00 22.16 -16.33
N VAL A 90 -5.45 23.35 -16.11
CA VAL A 90 -5.69 24.16 -14.91
C VAL A 90 -7.13 24.71 -14.90
N ASP A 91 -7.63 25.16 -16.04
CA ASP A 91 -8.99 25.66 -16.20
C ASP A 91 -10.01 24.53 -15.94
N ALA A 92 -9.76 23.35 -16.49
CA ALA A 92 -10.59 22.17 -16.24
C ALA A 92 -10.61 21.75 -14.77
N LEU A 93 -9.48 21.84 -14.05
CA LEU A 93 -9.44 21.57 -12.59
C LEU A 93 -10.24 22.60 -11.79
N THR A 94 -10.27 23.84 -12.26
CA THR A 94 -11.00 24.93 -11.61
C THR A 94 -12.51 24.81 -11.85
N ALA A 95 -12.90 24.58 -13.10
CA ALA A 95 -14.29 24.40 -13.51
C ALA A 95 -14.89 23.07 -13.03
N LYS A 96 -14.06 22.04 -12.83
CA LYS A 96 -14.44 20.68 -12.44
C LYS A 96 -15.41 20.00 -13.41
N GLU A 97 -15.25 20.27 -14.69
CA GLU A 97 -16.10 19.73 -15.75
C GLU A 97 -15.32 19.57 -17.07
N GLY A 98 -15.92 18.83 -18.01
CA GLY A 98 -15.33 18.56 -19.33
C GLY A 98 -14.42 17.33 -19.39
N GLU A 99 -14.00 17.00 -20.61
CA GLU A 99 -13.20 15.79 -20.90
C GLU A 99 -11.84 15.80 -20.18
N VAL A 100 -11.14 16.95 -20.19
CA VAL A 100 -9.84 17.11 -19.54
C VAL A 100 -9.95 16.87 -18.03
N TYR A 101 -11.03 17.37 -17.40
CA TYR A 101 -11.26 17.15 -15.98
C TYR A 101 -11.51 15.67 -15.67
N GLU A 102 -12.34 14.97 -16.46
CA GLU A 102 -12.60 13.54 -16.23
C GLU A 102 -11.33 12.69 -16.43
N LEU A 103 -10.47 13.02 -17.40
CA LEU A 103 -9.15 12.38 -17.55
C LEU A 103 -8.24 12.63 -16.33
N LEU A 104 -8.17 13.87 -15.85
CA LEU A 104 -7.38 14.23 -14.67
C LEU A 104 -7.89 13.54 -13.39
N LYS A 105 -9.21 13.45 -13.23
CA LYS A 105 -9.89 12.79 -12.12
C LYS A 105 -9.71 11.28 -12.16
N GLU A 106 -9.80 10.66 -13.32
CA GLU A 106 -9.53 9.24 -13.51
C GLU A 106 -8.07 8.92 -13.18
N ARG A 107 -7.12 9.69 -13.73
CA ARG A 107 -5.69 9.58 -13.38
C ARG A 107 -5.47 9.74 -11.88
N GLY A 108 -6.08 10.76 -11.28
CA GLY A 108 -5.99 11.05 -9.85
C GLY A 108 -6.48 9.87 -9.00
N THR A 109 -7.60 9.25 -9.38
CA THR A 109 -8.14 8.06 -8.72
C THR A 109 -7.16 6.89 -8.76
N LEU A 110 -6.57 6.61 -9.93
CA LEU A 110 -5.60 5.52 -10.09
C LEU A 110 -4.32 5.76 -9.28
N LEU A 111 -3.77 6.97 -9.32
CA LEU A 111 -2.58 7.34 -8.56
C LEU A 111 -2.82 7.31 -7.05
N LYS A 112 -3.99 7.80 -6.60
CA LYS A 112 -4.40 7.75 -5.20
C LYS A 112 -4.49 6.31 -4.71
N LYS A 113 -5.13 5.42 -5.48
CA LYS A 113 -5.23 3.99 -5.14
C LYS A 113 -3.84 3.34 -5.04
N ASN A 114 -2.94 3.60 -5.99
CA ASN A 114 -1.56 3.11 -5.93
C ASN A 114 -0.82 3.60 -4.66
N PHE A 115 -1.03 4.85 -4.24
CA PHE A 115 -0.44 5.38 -3.01
C PHE A 115 -1.03 4.74 -1.75
N GLU A 116 -2.35 4.60 -1.69
CA GLU A 116 -3.04 3.99 -0.55
C GLU A 116 -2.63 2.52 -0.36
N GLU A 117 -2.42 1.79 -1.45
CA GLU A 117 -2.01 0.39 -1.46
C GLU A 117 -0.50 0.16 -1.69
N ARG A 118 0.33 1.21 -1.56
CA ARG A 118 1.77 1.17 -1.91
C ARG A 118 2.56 0.06 -1.23
N GLU A 119 2.24 -0.27 0.03
CA GLU A 119 2.89 -1.36 0.75
C GLU A 119 2.49 -2.73 0.19
N ASN A 120 1.22 -2.92 -0.17
CA ASN A 120 0.74 -4.15 -0.82
C ASN A 120 1.31 -4.29 -2.24
N LEU A 121 1.41 -3.19 -2.98
CA LEU A 121 2.09 -3.17 -4.28
C LEU A 121 3.57 -3.55 -4.14
N ALA A 122 4.27 -2.99 -3.15
CA ALA A 122 5.66 -3.34 -2.87
C ALA A 122 5.83 -4.82 -2.52
N LYS A 123 4.98 -5.38 -1.65
CA LYS A 123 4.95 -6.81 -1.33
C LYS A 123 4.70 -7.65 -2.58
N LEU A 124 3.78 -7.23 -3.45
CA LEU A 124 3.45 -7.91 -4.70
C LEU A 124 4.66 -7.95 -5.66
N LEU A 125 5.34 -6.82 -5.85
CA LEU A 125 6.51 -6.74 -6.72
C LEU A 125 7.68 -7.58 -6.19
N ILE A 126 7.90 -7.60 -4.88
CA ILE A 126 8.88 -8.49 -4.25
C ILE A 126 8.51 -9.95 -4.53
N LEU A 127 7.26 -10.34 -4.29
CA LEU A 127 6.83 -11.72 -4.47
C LEU A 127 6.93 -12.18 -5.93
N ILE A 128 6.52 -11.33 -6.89
CA ILE A 128 6.67 -11.60 -8.33
C ILE A 128 8.15 -11.79 -8.69
N SER A 129 9.03 -10.98 -8.12
CA SER A 129 10.45 -11.07 -8.45
C SER A 129 11.15 -12.33 -7.94
N GLN A 130 10.58 -13.00 -6.92
CA GLN A 130 11.03 -14.28 -6.37
C GLN A 130 10.57 -15.49 -7.23
N VAL A 131 9.67 -15.29 -8.19
CA VAL A 131 9.26 -16.34 -9.12
C VAL A 131 10.43 -16.71 -10.03
N THR A 132 10.79 -17.99 -10.06
CA THR A 132 11.95 -18.51 -10.79
C THR A 132 11.70 -18.60 -12.30
N ALA A 133 10.48 -18.94 -12.70
CA ALA A 133 10.09 -19.01 -14.11
C ALA A 133 9.98 -17.60 -14.71
N ALA A 134 10.92 -17.25 -15.59
CA ALA A 134 11.00 -15.92 -16.19
C ALA A 134 9.74 -15.50 -16.97
N ASP A 135 9.12 -16.44 -17.71
CA ASP A 135 7.87 -16.18 -18.44
C ASP A 135 6.71 -15.89 -17.46
N THR A 136 6.55 -16.72 -16.42
CA THR A 136 5.55 -16.49 -15.36
C THR A 136 5.76 -15.13 -14.68
N LYS A 137 7.01 -14.81 -14.31
CA LYS A 137 7.38 -13.51 -13.73
C LYS A 137 7.01 -12.35 -14.65
N TYR A 138 7.31 -12.45 -15.95
CA TYR A 138 6.96 -11.45 -16.94
C TYR A 138 5.43 -11.27 -17.04
N ARG A 139 4.68 -12.37 -17.19
CA ARG A 139 3.22 -12.34 -17.28
C ARG A 139 2.55 -11.76 -16.04
N LEU A 140 3.03 -12.10 -14.84
CA LEU A 140 2.54 -11.52 -13.59
C LEU A 140 2.80 -10.01 -13.54
N THR A 141 3.97 -9.55 -14.00
CA THR A 141 4.28 -8.12 -14.11
C THR A 141 3.31 -7.41 -15.07
N GLU A 142 2.99 -8.02 -16.21
CA GLU A 142 2.02 -7.47 -17.17
C GLU A 142 0.59 -7.41 -16.60
N VAL A 143 0.19 -8.40 -15.78
CA VAL A 143 -1.10 -8.35 -15.06
C VAL A 143 -1.19 -7.13 -14.14
N VAL A 144 -0.11 -6.79 -13.42
CA VAL A 144 -0.05 -5.59 -12.57
C VAL A 144 -0.22 -4.33 -13.41
N LYS A 145 0.58 -4.18 -14.47
CA LYS A 145 0.52 -3.00 -15.37
C LYS A 145 -0.84 -2.81 -16.02
N ARG A 146 -1.54 -3.90 -16.33
CA ARG A 146 -2.90 -3.87 -16.91
C ARG A 146 -3.98 -3.64 -15.86
N GLY A 147 -3.72 -4.00 -14.61
CA GLY A 147 -4.73 -4.04 -13.56
C GLY A 147 -5.66 -5.26 -13.64
N GLY A 148 -5.32 -6.29 -14.41
CA GLY A 148 -6.15 -7.47 -14.56
C GLY A 148 -5.59 -8.53 -15.50
N VAL A 149 -6.20 -9.70 -15.46
CA VAL A 149 -5.82 -10.88 -16.26
C VAL A 149 -6.59 -10.87 -17.58
N ARG A 150 -5.87 -10.91 -18.71
CA ARG A 150 -6.48 -11.07 -20.06
C ARG A 150 -6.53 -12.53 -20.51
N GLU A 151 -5.52 -13.31 -20.13
CA GLU A 151 -5.34 -14.70 -20.54
C GLU A 151 -4.97 -15.52 -19.30
N THR A 152 -5.36 -16.80 -19.31
CA THR A 152 -5.02 -17.70 -18.20
C THR A 152 -3.50 -17.86 -18.09
N ILE A 153 -2.96 -17.68 -16.88
CA ILE A 153 -1.52 -17.84 -16.62
C ILE A 153 -1.34 -19.05 -15.71
N ILE A 154 -0.49 -19.98 -16.13
CA ILE A 154 -0.06 -21.09 -15.28
C ILE A 154 1.03 -20.57 -14.34
N LEU A 155 0.84 -20.70 -13.02
CA LEU A 155 1.82 -20.23 -12.04
C LEU A 155 2.94 -21.26 -11.86
N GLU A 156 3.63 -21.58 -12.94
CA GLU A 156 4.74 -22.53 -12.93
C GLU A 156 5.86 -22.04 -12.02
N GLY A 157 6.39 -22.95 -11.18
CA GLY A 157 7.44 -22.62 -10.21
C GLY A 157 6.96 -21.86 -8.97
N CYS A 158 5.67 -21.53 -8.86
CA CYS A 158 5.09 -20.96 -7.64
C CYS A 158 4.63 -22.08 -6.70
N GLY A 159 5.23 -22.18 -5.51
CA GLY A 159 4.68 -23.03 -4.45
C GLY A 159 3.27 -22.58 -4.03
N SER A 160 2.51 -23.47 -3.38
CA SER A 160 1.15 -23.17 -2.90
C SER A 160 1.09 -21.92 -2.00
N ALA A 161 2.10 -21.74 -1.14
CA ALA A 161 2.21 -20.57 -0.26
C ALA A 161 2.41 -19.25 -1.04
N ILE A 162 3.24 -19.24 -2.08
CA ILE A 162 3.45 -18.05 -2.93
C ILE A 162 2.18 -17.74 -3.71
N THR A 163 1.55 -18.77 -4.24
CA THR A 163 0.31 -18.68 -5.02
C THR A 163 -0.84 -18.07 -4.20
N GLY A 164 -1.03 -18.50 -2.95
CA GLY A 164 -2.01 -17.90 -2.04
C GLY A 164 -1.72 -16.43 -1.73
N LYS A 165 -0.45 -16.09 -1.46
CA LYS A 165 -0.05 -14.70 -1.20
C LYS A 165 -0.21 -13.79 -2.42
N LEU A 166 0.09 -14.28 -3.62
CA LEU A 166 -0.16 -13.54 -4.87
C LEU A 166 -1.66 -13.25 -5.03
N ALA A 167 -2.53 -14.24 -4.81
CA ALA A 167 -3.99 -14.06 -4.89
C ALA A 167 -4.48 -12.97 -3.93
N ALA A 168 -4.05 -13.04 -2.65
CA ALA A 168 -4.39 -12.04 -1.65
C ALA A 168 -3.92 -10.63 -2.08
N LEU A 169 -2.65 -10.48 -2.46
CA LEU A 169 -2.09 -9.18 -2.86
C LEU A 169 -2.73 -8.62 -4.14
N PHE A 170 -3.10 -9.45 -5.10
CA PHE A 170 -3.87 -9.01 -6.27
C PHE A 170 -5.22 -8.41 -5.85
N GLY A 171 -5.95 -9.09 -4.95
CA GLY A 171 -7.22 -8.58 -4.42
C GLY A 171 -7.05 -7.27 -3.63
N ARG A 172 -6.06 -7.20 -2.73
CA ARG A 172 -5.78 -6.00 -1.92
C ARG A 172 -5.40 -4.77 -2.75
N THR A 173 -4.63 -4.98 -3.82
CA THR A 173 -4.27 -3.91 -4.79
C THR A 173 -5.39 -3.62 -5.80
N GLY A 174 -6.47 -4.40 -5.75
CA GLY A 174 -7.65 -4.31 -6.59
C GLY A 174 -7.35 -4.57 -8.07
N ILE A 175 -6.47 -5.55 -8.33
CA ILE A 175 -6.23 -6.16 -9.63
C ILE A 175 -7.31 -7.23 -9.86
N ALA A 176 -7.93 -7.21 -11.04
CA ALA A 176 -8.97 -8.17 -11.42
C ALA A 176 -8.36 -9.54 -11.76
N ALA A 177 -8.01 -10.31 -10.74
CA ALA A 177 -7.39 -11.63 -10.85
C ALA A 177 -7.91 -12.57 -9.76
N SER A 178 -8.04 -13.86 -10.09
CA SER A 178 -8.33 -14.93 -9.14
C SER A 178 -7.41 -16.11 -9.39
N VAL A 179 -7.16 -16.93 -8.36
CA VAL A 179 -6.35 -18.14 -8.48
C VAL A 179 -7.25 -19.36 -8.36
N SER A 180 -7.22 -20.22 -9.38
CA SER A 180 -7.91 -21.51 -9.39
C SER A 180 -7.23 -22.53 -8.47
N LYS A 181 -7.96 -23.58 -8.09
CA LYS A 181 -7.44 -24.70 -7.28
C LYS A 181 -6.24 -25.39 -7.93
N ASP A 182 -6.14 -25.35 -9.25
CA ASP A 182 -5.06 -25.95 -10.04
C ASP A 182 -3.83 -25.02 -10.19
N GLY A 183 -3.78 -23.91 -9.46
CA GLY A 183 -2.64 -22.98 -9.50
C GLY A 183 -2.57 -22.13 -10.78
N LYS A 184 -3.71 -21.90 -11.45
CA LYS A 184 -3.80 -20.99 -12.60
C LYS A 184 -4.40 -19.66 -12.17
N LEU A 185 -3.81 -18.56 -12.65
CA LEU A 185 -4.35 -17.22 -12.52
C LEU A 185 -5.38 -16.97 -13.64
N LEU A 186 -6.59 -16.60 -13.25
CA LEU A 186 -7.74 -16.38 -14.11
C LEU A 186 -8.25 -14.94 -13.95
N THR A 187 -9.03 -14.47 -14.92
CA THR A 187 -9.83 -13.25 -14.74
C THR A 187 -10.81 -13.48 -13.59
N GLY A 188 -10.85 -12.53 -12.66
CA GLY A 188 -11.75 -12.58 -11.50
C GLY A 188 -12.24 -11.21 -11.12
N HIS A 189 -13.25 -11.15 -10.26
CA HIS A 189 -13.64 -9.90 -9.63
C HIS A 189 -12.62 -9.54 -8.56
N ALA A 190 -12.15 -8.29 -8.56
CA ALA A 190 -11.21 -7.77 -7.56
C ALA A 190 -11.76 -7.82 -6.11
N THR A 191 -13.05 -8.13 -5.92
CA THR A 191 -13.80 -8.01 -4.67
C THR A 191 -13.99 -9.31 -3.90
N GLU A 192 -13.67 -10.49 -4.45
CA GLU A 192 -13.74 -11.76 -3.71
C GLU A 192 -12.44 -11.97 -2.89
N THR A 193 -12.09 -11.00 -2.06
CA THR A 193 -11.00 -11.18 -1.10
C THR A 193 -11.50 -12.03 0.06
N THR A 194 -10.79 -13.12 0.37
CA THR A 194 -11.00 -13.89 1.62
C THR A 194 -10.55 -13.14 2.87
N GLU A 195 -10.18 -11.88 2.72
CA GLU A 195 -9.62 -11.02 3.75
C GLU A 195 -10.38 -9.70 3.82
N ILE A 196 -10.45 -9.16 5.04
CA ILE A 196 -11.14 -7.94 5.39
C ILE A 196 -10.11 -6.95 5.92
N PRO A 197 -10.10 -5.69 5.44
CA PRO A 197 -9.19 -4.67 5.94
C PRO A 197 -9.67 -4.12 7.30
N PHE A 198 -8.73 -3.95 8.22
CA PHE A 198 -8.90 -3.26 9.50
C PHE A 198 -7.90 -2.11 9.61
N VAL A 199 -8.19 -1.10 10.42
CA VAL A 199 -7.25 -0.03 10.76
C VAL A 199 -6.91 -0.16 12.24
N ILE A 200 -5.64 -0.48 12.55
CA ILE A 200 -5.13 -0.63 13.91
C ILE A 200 -3.94 0.31 14.06
N ALA A 201 -3.99 1.24 15.03
CA ALA A 201 -2.93 2.22 15.29
C ALA A 201 -2.45 2.97 14.02
N ASN A 202 -3.40 3.47 13.21
CA ASN A 202 -3.18 4.15 11.92
C ASN A 202 -2.54 3.28 10.82
N LYS A 203 -2.53 1.96 10.99
CA LYS A 203 -2.03 1.01 10.02
C LYS A 203 -3.16 0.16 9.46
N LYS A 204 -3.22 0.03 8.13
CA LYS A 204 -4.16 -0.87 7.45
C LYS A 204 -3.62 -2.29 7.51
N VAL A 205 -4.34 -3.18 8.17
CA VAL A 205 -4.02 -4.62 8.27
C VAL A 205 -5.09 -5.43 7.56
N TRP A 206 -4.72 -6.58 7.02
CA TRP A 206 -5.62 -7.47 6.30
C TRP A 206 -5.73 -8.79 7.06
N VAL A 207 -6.97 -9.24 7.28
CA VAL A 207 -7.26 -10.36 8.18
C VAL A 207 -8.24 -11.29 7.49
N ALA A 208 -7.99 -12.60 7.58
CA ALA A 208 -8.90 -13.60 7.02
C ALA A 208 -10.33 -13.40 7.55
N ALA A 209 -11.31 -13.50 6.66
CA ALA A 209 -12.72 -13.28 6.99
C ALA A 209 -13.21 -14.17 8.15
N GLY A 210 -12.69 -15.40 8.25
CA GLY A 210 -12.97 -16.31 9.37
C GLY A 210 -12.48 -15.82 10.73
N SER A 211 -11.45 -14.98 10.78
CA SER A 211 -10.88 -14.40 12.01
C SER A 211 -11.33 -12.97 12.29
N ALA A 212 -12.06 -12.34 11.37
CA ALA A 212 -12.46 -10.93 11.48
C ALA A 212 -13.34 -10.63 12.70
N HIS A 213 -14.27 -11.53 13.03
CA HIS A 213 -15.11 -11.39 14.22
C HIS A 213 -14.27 -11.44 15.51
N ARG A 214 -13.34 -12.41 15.60
CA ARG A 214 -12.43 -12.56 16.75
C ARG A 214 -11.60 -11.30 16.97
N LEU A 215 -11.08 -10.72 15.89
CA LEU A 215 -10.31 -9.47 16.00
C LEU A 215 -11.18 -8.30 16.46
N THR A 216 -12.41 -8.20 15.95
CA THR A 216 -13.35 -7.15 16.35
C THR A 216 -13.65 -7.22 17.85
N ASP A 217 -13.94 -8.42 18.36
CA ASP A 217 -14.19 -8.65 19.77
C ASP A 217 -12.96 -8.35 20.63
N ASN A 218 -11.79 -8.81 20.18
CA ASN A 218 -10.51 -8.57 20.86
C ASN A 218 -10.20 -7.06 20.95
N LEU A 219 -10.34 -6.31 19.86
CA LEU A 219 -10.16 -4.85 19.83
C LEU A 219 -11.14 -4.15 20.77
N SER A 220 -12.42 -4.55 20.77
CA SER A 220 -13.42 -4.00 21.70
C SER A 220 -13.05 -4.22 23.16
N ASN A 221 -12.49 -5.39 23.49
CA ASN A 221 -12.05 -5.70 24.86
C ASN A 221 -10.79 -4.92 25.26
N ILE A 222 -9.84 -4.73 24.33
CA ILE A 222 -8.67 -3.87 24.53
C ILE A 222 -9.10 -2.44 24.81
N ASP A 223 -10.03 -1.89 24.01
CA ASP A 223 -10.54 -0.53 24.16
C ASP A 223 -11.27 -0.31 25.48
N LYS A 224 -11.92 -1.34 26.03
CA LYS A 224 -12.56 -1.29 27.36
C LYS A 224 -11.56 -1.36 28.51
N LEU A 225 -10.51 -2.17 28.39
CA LEU A 225 -9.54 -2.41 29.46
C LEU A 225 -8.43 -1.36 29.52
N SER A 226 -8.02 -0.81 28.37
CA SER A 226 -6.92 0.17 28.29
C SER A 226 -7.15 1.41 29.18
N PRO A 227 -8.33 2.08 29.16
CA PRO A 227 -8.59 3.22 30.03
C PRO A 227 -8.61 2.84 31.52
N GLN A 228 -9.14 1.66 31.87
CA GLN A 228 -9.17 1.19 33.26
C GLN A 228 -7.75 0.95 33.78
N LEU A 229 -6.88 0.37 32.94
CA LEU A 229 -5.48 0.15 33.27
C LEU A 229 -4.73 1.48 33.44
N GLN A 230 -4.93 2.43 32.53
CA GLN A 230 -4.32 3.76 32.62
C GLN A 230 -4.76 4.49 33.89
N TRP A 231 -6.04 4.40 34.23
CA TRP A 231 -6.58 5.04 35.44
C TRP A 231 -6.03 4.41 36.72
N LYS A 232 -6.05 3.07 36.85
CA LYS A 232 -5.45 2.38 38.00
C LYS A 232 -3.95 2.66 38.10
N ASN A 233 -3.23 2.72 36.98
CA ASN A 233 -1.80 3.06 36.99
C ASN A 233 -1.56 4.50 37.48
N ALA A 234 -2.40 5.46 37.07
CA ALA A 234 -2.34 6.83 37.57
C ALA A 234 -2.64 6.90 39.07
N GLN A 235 -3.63 6.15 39.57
CA GLN A 235 -3.92 6.07 41.00
C GLN A 235 -2.74 5.51 41.80
N ARG A 236 -2.07 4.48 41.29
CA ARG A 236 -0.90 3.89 41.93
C ARG A 236 0.27 4.87 42.06
N GLN A 237 0.38 5.86 41.17
CA GLN A 237 1.42 6.90 41.26
C GLN A 237 1.16 7.91 42.39
N ILE A 238 -0.09 8.05 42.83
CA ILE A 238 -0.50 9.04 43.84
C ILE A 238 -0.90 8.40 45.18
N MET A 239 -1.15 7.10 45.22
CA MET A 239 -1.63 6.37 46.40
C MET A 239 -0.97 5.00 46.53
N VAL A 240 -0.80 4.53 47.76
CA VAL A 240 -0.37 3.16 48.05
C VAL A 240 -1.58 2.24 47.97
N PHE A 241 -1.51 1.25 47.08
CA PHE A 241 -2.58 0.26 46.92
C PHE A 241 -2.63 -0.71 48.10
N SER A 242 -3.84 -1.08 48.48
CA SER A 242 -4.08 -2.24 49.34
C SER A 242 -3.77 -3.55 48.61
N GLU A 243 -3.60 -4.66 49.34
CA GLU A 243 -3.35 -5.98 48.74
C GLU A 243 -4.45 -6.39 47.73
N THR A 244 -5.70 -6.04 48.00
CA THR A 244 -6.83 -6.30 47.10
C THR A 244 -6.76 -5.47 45.83
N GLU A 245 -6.39 -4.19 45.92
CA GLU A 245 -6.26 -3.31 44.76
C GLU A 245 -5.06 -3.67 43.88
N GLU A 246 -3.96 -4.13 44.49
CA GLU A 246 -2.80 -4.64 43.75
C GLU A 246 -3.17 -5.94 43.02
N ALA A 247 -3.93 -6.84 43.66
CA ALA A 247 -4.41 -8.07 43.01
C ALA A 247 -5.35 -7.76 41.83
N GLU A 248 -6.28 -6.82 41.97
CA GLU A 248 -7.14 -6.35 40.87
C GLU A 248 -6.32 -5.75 39.72
N PHE A 249 -5.32 -4.93 40.04
CA PHE A 249 -4.45 -4.31 39.05
C PHE A 249 -3.63 -5.36 38.27
N VAL A 250 -3.08 -6.35 38.98
CA VAL A 250 -2.34 -7.46 38.37
C VAL A 250 -3.26 -8.30 37.48
N ASP A 251 -4.49 -8.59 37.90
CA ASP A 251 -5.46 -9.32 37.07
C ASP A 251 -5.82 -8.53 35.80
N LEU A 252 -6.02 -7.22 35.92
CA LEU A 252 -6.32 -6.34 34.80
C LEU A 252 -5.16 -6.27 33.81
N GLN A 253 -3.91 -6.16 34.30
CA GLN A 253 -2.70 -6.24 33.48
C GLN A 253 -2.60 -7.58 32.74
N ARG A 254 -2.85 -8.69 33.44
CA ARG A 254 -2.80 -10.04 32.85
C ARG A 254 -3.82 -10.17 31.71
N LYS A 255 -5.08 -9.80 31.94
CA LYS A 255 -6.14 -9.83 30.92
C LYS A 255 -5.78 -8.97 29.70
N TYR A 256 -5.24 -7.77 29.94
CA TYR A 256 -4.80 -6.90 28.86
C TYR A 256 -3.67 -7.53 28.03
N LEU A 257 -2.67 -8.12 28.68
CA LEU A 257 -1.56 -8.81 28.00
C LEU A 257 -2.04 -10.05 27.23
N GLU A 258 -3.02 -10.78 27.74
CA GLU A 258 -3.63 -11.91 27.03
C GLU A 258 -4.34 -11.47 25.75
N LEU A 259 -5.08 -10.36 25.79
CA LEU A 259 -5.72 -9.80 24.59
C LEU A 259 -4.68 -9.34 23.55
N LEU A 260 -3.58 -8.73 23.99
CA LEU A 260 -2.48 -8.36 23.09
C LEU A 260 -1.82 -9.59 22.45
N ARG A 261 -1.66 -10.69 23.19
CA ARG A 261 -1.14 -11.95 22.63
C ARG A 261 -2.09 -12.54 21.60
N GLU A 262 -3.39 -12.57 21.88
CA GLU A 262 -4.38 -13.03 20.91
C GLU A 262 -4.39 -12.16 19.65
N GLN A 263 -4.31 -10.83 19.79
CA GLN A 263 -4.16 -9.93 18.66
C GLN A 263 -2.92 -10.28 17.83
N ASP A 264 -1.79 -10.52 18.49
CA ASP A 264 -0.53 -10.89 17.84
C ASP A 264 -0.64 -12.22 17.07
N GLU A 265 -1.37 -13.19 17.60
CA GLU A 265 -1.65 -14.47 16.94
C GLU A 265 -2.54 -14.28 15.71
N ILE A 266 -3.62 -13.50 15.83
CA ILE A 266 -4.51 -13.20 14.70
C ILE A 266 -3.77 -12.47 13.58
N LEU A 267 -2.85 -11.57 13.93
CA LEU A 267 -2.09 -10.76 12.98
C LEU A 267 -0.76 -11.39 12.53
N LYS A 268 -0.46 -12.63 12.94
CA LYS A 268 0.83 -13.28 12.71
C LYS A 268 1.21 -13.32 11.23
N GLU A 269 0.29 -13.79 10.38
CA GLU A 269 0.53 -13.91 8.94
C GLU A 269 0.81 -12.54 8.30
N PHE A 270 0.02 -11.52 8.66
CA PHE A 270 0.24 -10.16 8.21
C PHE A 270 1.63 -9.64 8.63
N LYS A 271 2.03 -9.85 9.90
CA LYS A 271 3.35 -9.45 10.42
C LYS A 271 4.51 -10.16 9.71
N GLU A 272 4.32 -11.40 9.28
CA GLU A 272 5.32 -12.13 8.49
C GLU A 272 5.46 -11.56 7.08
N GLU A 273 4.35 -11.15 6.44
CA GLU A 273 4.40 -10.47 5.14
C GLU A 273 5.13 -9.12 5.19
N GLU A 274 5.11 -8.42 6.33
CA GLU A 274 5.83 -7.15 6.47
C GLU A 274 7.35 -7.31 6.46
N LYS A 275 7.82 -8.52 6.79
CA LYS A 275 9.24 -8.88 6.78
C LYS A 275 9.72 -9.32 5.40
N LEU A 276 8.87 -9.25 4.37
CA LEU A 276 9.27 -9.56 3.00
C LEU A 276 10.41 -8.63 2.56
N ALA A 277 11.50 -9.22 2.10
CA ALA A 277 12.67 -8.53 1.59
C ALA A 277 13.36 -9.39 0.54
N ILE A 278 14.20 -8.74 -0.28
CA ILE A 278 15.10 -9.41 -1.23
C ILE A 278 16.53 -9.17 -0.80
N LYS A 279 17.30 -10.25 -0.74
CA LYS A 279 18.74 -10.22 -0.52
C LYS A 279 19.44 -10.41 -1.87
N VAL A 280 20.32 -9.48 -2.20
CA VAL A 280 21.28 -9.64 -3.29
C VAL A 280 22.36 -10.59 -2.83
N SER A 281 22.44 -11.74 -3.49
CA SER A 281 23.59 -12.67 -3.46
C SER A 281 24.81 -12.04 -4.11
#